data_AF-A0A2W4UWM6-F1
#
_entry.id   AF-A0A2W4UWM6-F1
#
_cell.length_a   1.000
_cell.length_b   1.000
_cell.length_c   1.000
_cell.angle_alpha   90.00
_cell.angle_beta   90.00
_cell.angle_gamma   90.00
#
_symmetry.space_group_name_H-M   'P 1'
#
loop_
_entity.id
_entity.type
_entity.pdbx_description
1 polymer ?
#
loop_
_entity_poly.entity_id
_entity_poly.type
_entity_poly.pdbx_seq_one_letter_code
_entity_poly.pdbx_strand_id
1 'polypeptide(L)'
;MPASSLHDSDLHPHESLAGSHTHDHEHEQSADHVHSEASQKRIVNRLSRIEGHLRGIKTMVQDDRPCPDVLIQIAAVRGGLDRVARLILDEHLSECITRAVDKGNIEVEVEALKAALDRFI
;
A
#
# COMPACT_ATOMS: atom_id res chain seq x y z
N MET A 1 67.08 13.43 50.52
CA MET A 1 66.72 12.22 51.31
C MET A 1 65.35 11.75 50.83
N PRO A 2 65.11 10.44 50.71
CA PRO A 2 64.89 9.76 49.42
C PRO A 2 63.45 9.31 49.12
N ALA A 3 63.30 8.77 47.91
CA ALA A 3 62.12 8.21 47.25
C ALA A 3 61.62 6.87 47.83
N SER A 4 60.38 6.47 47.47
CA SER A 4 59.94 5.10 47.09
C SER A 4 58.43 5.13 46.74
N SER A 5 58.00 4.87 45.49
CA SER A 5 57.62 3.56 44.87
C SER A 5 56.18 3.13 45.28
N LEU A 6 55.20 2.66 44.49
CA LEU A 6 55.05 1.87 43.23
C LEU A 6 53.60 2.12 42.67
N HIS A 7 53.33 2.20 41.35
CA HIS A 7 52.77 1.17 40.43
C HIS A 7 51.60 0.32 41.00
N ASP A 8 50.50 -0.05 40.31
CA ASP A 8 49.89 0.16 38.98
C ASP A 8 48.47 -0.50 38.98
N SER A 9 47.63 -0.18 37.99
CA SER A 9 46.55 -0.98 37.33
C SER A 9 45.39 -1.63 38.12
N ASP A 10 44.13 -1.28 37.78
CA ASP A 10 43.22 -2.18 37.03
C ASP A 10 41.82 -1.58 36.66
N LEU A 11 41.52 -1.65 35.35
CA LEU A 11 40.27 -1.96 34.60
C LEU A 11 38.85 -1.38 34.91
N HIS A 12 38.38 -0.52 33.97
CA HIS A 12 37.11 -0.52 33.19
C HIS A 12 35.72 -0.10 33.77
N PRO A 13 34.78 0.38 32.89
CA PRO A 13 33.70 1.33 33.22
C PRO A 13 32.27 0.74 33.14
N HIS A 14 31.28 1.45 33.69
CA HIS A 14 29.86 1.25 33.38
C HIS A 14 29.13 2.58 33.13
N GLU A 15 28.58 2.71 31.92
CA GLU A 15 27.62 3.72 31.47
C GLU A 15 26.28 3.63 32.22
N SER A 16 25.58 4.76 32.36
CA SER A 16 24.23 4.91 31.77
C SER A 16 23.80 6.37 31.75
N LEU A 17 23.29 6.79 30.58
CA LEU A 17 22.73 8.09 30.25
C LEU A 17 21.26 7.85 29.88
N ALA A 18 20.31 8.66 30.32
CA ALA A 18 18.97 8.72 29.69
C ALA A 18 18.24 10.03 30.03
N GLY A 19 17.70 10.69 29.00
CA GLY A 19 16.70 11.74 29.15
C GLY A 19 16.65 12.81 28.05
N SER A 20 16.75 12.45 26.76
CA SER A 20 16.40 13.34 25.64
C SER A 20 15.15 12.79 24.97
N HIS A 21 14.03 13.50 25.07
CA HIS A 21 12.81 13.20 24.33
C HIS A 21 12.98 13.64 22.87
N THR A 22 13.17 12.68 21.98
CA THR A 22 12.95 12.82 20.54
C THR A 22 11.49 12.49 20.24
N HIS A 23 10.80 13.38 19.51
CA HIS A 23 9.53 13.03 18.89
C HIS A 23 9.83 12.17 17.67
N ASP A 24 9.80 10.85 17.86
CA ASP A 24 9.81 9.89 16.76
C ASP A 24 8.42 9.85 16.13
N HIS A 25 8.29 10.42 14.94
CA HIS A 25 7.16 10.16 14.05
C HIS A 25 7.39 8.79 13.39
N GLU A 26 7.07 7.73 14.14
CA GLU A 26 7.14 6.36 13.65
C GLU A 26 5.96 6.06 12.72
N HIS A 27 6.31 5.85 11.44
CA HIS A 27 5.65 5.03 10.44
C HIS A 27 4.13 5.21 10.23
N GLU A 28 3.78 5.93 9.15
CA GLU A 28 2.58 5.70 8.35
C GLU A 28 2.43 4.20 8.06
N GLN A 29 1.62 3.52 8.86
CA GLN A 29 1.08 2.21 8.49
C GLN A 29 0.05 2.46 7.39
N SER A 30 0.52 2.47 6.14
CA SER A 30 -0.35 2.29 4.98
C SER A 30 -1.18 1.03 5.25
N ALA A 31 -2.47 1.22 5.49
CA ALA A 31 -3.39 0.14 5.87
C ALA A 31 -3.25 -1.04 4.91
N ASP A 32 -2.65 -2.12 5.40
CA ASP A 32 -2.40 -3.35 4.66
C ASP A 32 -3.78 -3.97 4.36
N HIS A 33 -4.27 -3.80 3.13
CA HIS A 33 -5.57 -4.32 2.73
C HIS A 33 -5.46 -5.82 2.44
N VAL A 34 -6.13 -6.65 3.23
CA VAL A 34 -6.09 -8.11 3.09
C VAL A 34 -7.35 -8.58 2.38
N HIS A 35 -7.26 -8.79 1.07
CA HIS A 35 -8.37 -9.39 0.33
C HIS A 35 -8.67 -10.81 0.86
N SER A 36 -9.94 -11.11 1.10
CA SER A 36 -10.36 -12.51 1.28
C SER A 36 -9.97 -13.35 0.05
N GLU A 37 -9.69 -14.65 0.21
CA GLU A 37 -9.35 -15.53 -0.92
C GLU A 37 -10.38 -15.45 -2.06
N ALA A 38 -11.66 -15.36 -1.72
CA ALA A 38 -12.75 -15.20 -2.67
C ALA A 38 -12.68 -13.87 -3.42
N SER A 39 -12.35 -12.76 -2.73
CA SER A 39 -12.13 -11.47 -3.38
C SER A 39 -10.90 -11.51 -4.29
N GLN A 40 -9.77 -11.98 -3.78
CA GLN A 40 -8.52 -12.05 -4.54
C GLN A 40 -8.74 -12.82 -5.85
N LYS A 41 -9.40 -13.99 -5.78
CA LYS A 41 -9.76 -14.77 -6.97
C LYS A 41 -10.68 -14.00 -7.93
N ARG A 42 -11.65 -13.24 -7.43
CA ARG A 42 -12.53 -12.40 -8.27
C ARG A 42 -11.75 -11.30 -8.98
N ILE A 43 -10.85 -10.61 -8.29
CA ILE A 43 -10.00 -9.54 -8.84
C ILE A 43 -9.09 -10.11 -9.92
N VAL A 44 -8.36 -11.18 -9.61
CA VAL A 44 -7.44 -11.86 -10.55
C VAL A 44 -8.20 -12.28 -11.82
N ASN A 45 -9.37 -12.93 -11.68
CA ASN A 45 -10.17 -13.33 -12.83
C ASN A 45 -10.66 -12.17 -13.71
N ARG A 46 -10.86 -10.97 -13.14
CA ARG A 46 -11.24 -9.78 -13.92
C ARG A 46 -10.02 -9.22 -14.64
N LEU A 47 -8.88 -9.12 -13.96
CA LEU A 47 -7.62 -8.69 -14.56
C LEU A 47 -7.20 -9.60 -15.72
N SER A 48 -7.30 -10.93 -15.56
CA SER A 48 -6.99 -11.87 -16.65
C SER A 48 -7.88 -11.68 -17.90
N ARG A 49 -9.15 -11.32 -17.73
CA ARG A 49 -10.03 -10.99 -18.86
C ARG A 49 -9.62 -9.70 -19.55
N ILE A 50 -9.26 -8.68 -18.76
CA ILE A 50 -8.77 -7.39 -19.27
C ILE A 50 -7.47 -7.59 -20.06
N GLU A 51 -6.56 -8.43 -19.56
CA GLU A 51 -5.35 -8.80 -20.26
C GLU A 51 -5.66 -9.47 -21.61
N GLY A 52 -6.64 -10.37 -21.65
CA GLY A 52 -7.14 -10.96 -22.90
C GLY A 52 -7.64 -9.91 -23.90
N HIS A 53 -8.39 -8.91 -23.43
CA HIS A 53 -8.84 -7.81 -24.29
C HIS A 53 -7.67 -6.96 -24.81
N LEU A 54 -6.66 -6.67 -23.98
CA LEU A 54 -5.46 -5.95 -24.42
C LEU A 54 -4.69 -6.71 -25.50
N ARG A 55 -4.58 -8.04 -25.37
CA ARG A 55 -4.01 -8.89 -26.43
C ARG A 55 -4.83 -8.80 -27.72
N GLY A 56 -6.17 -8.80 -27.62
CA GLY A 56 -7.05 -8.62 -28.77
C GLY A 56 -6.86 -7.25 -29.46
N ILE A 57 -6.76 -6.17 -28.70
CA ILE A 57 -6.46 -4.83 -29.23
C ILE A 57 -5.12 -4.81 -29.95
N LYS A 58 -4.08 -5.43 -29.38
CA LYS A 58 -2.77 -5.55 -30.05
C LYS A 58 -2.90 -6.22 -31.41
N THR A 59 -3.64 -7.33 -31.51
CA THR A 59 -3.93 -8.01 -32.79
C THR A 59 -4.69 -7.10 -33.76
N MET A 60 -5.71 -6.38 -33.30
CA MET A 60 -6.46 -5.45 -34.16
C MET A 60 -5.56 -4.37 -34.78
N VAL A 61 -4.58 -3.87 -34.03
CA VAL A 61 -3.60 -2.89 -34.55
C VAL A 61 -2.65 -3.55 -35.55
N GLN A 62 -2.21 -4.78 -35.29
CA GLN A 62 -1.34 -5.53 -36.23
C GLN A 62 -2.06 -5.88 -37.54
N ASP A 63 -3.38 -6.04 -37.49
CA ASP A 63 -4.24 -6.37 -38.64
C ASP A 63 -4.78 -5.12 -39.36
N ASP A 64 -4.26 -3.92 -39.06
CA ASP A 64 -4.70 -2.63 -39.64
C ASP A 64 -6.23 -2.42 -39.58
N ARG A 65 -6.86 -2.84 -38.48
CA ARG A 65 -8.31 -2.65 -38.26
C ARG A 65 -8.66 -1.16 -38.18
N PRO A 66 -9.90 -0.77 -38.56
CA PRO A 66 -10.32 0.63 -38.50
C PRO A 66 -10.13 1.23 -37.10
N CYS A 67 -9.58 2.44 -37.03
CA CYS A 67 -9.34 3.13 -35.76
C CYS A 67 -10.58 3.23 -34.85
N PRO A 68 -11.80 3.49 -35.37
CA PRO A 68 -13.01 3.50 -34.52
C PRO A 68 -13.25 2.17 -33.79
N ASP A 69 -13.01 1.02 -34.43
CA ASP A 69 -13.17 -0.29 -33.82
C ASP A 69 -12.17 -0.49 -32.67
N VAL A 70 -10.91 -0.08 -32.88
CA VAL A 70 -9.85 -0.14 -31.88
C VAL A 70 -10.18 0.74 -30.68
N LEU A 71 -10.67 1.96 -30.91
CA LEU A 71 -11.07 2.89 -29.85
C LEU A 71 -12.24 2.34 -29.01
N ILE A 72 -13.20 1.65 -29.62
CA ILE A 72 -14.29 0.98 -28.90
C ILE A 72 -13.74 -0.09 -27.95
N GLN A 73 -12.77 -0.89 -28.40
CA GLN A 73 -12.17 -1.92 -27.53
C GLN A 73 -11.33 -1.32 -26.41
N ILE A 74 -10.58 -0.23 -26.67
CA ILE A 74 -9.86 0.51 -25.62
C ILE A 74 -10.84 1.04 -24.57
N ALA A 75 -11.98 1.60 -24.99
CA ALA A 75 -13.01 2.07 -24.07
C ALA A 75 -13.58 0.92 -23.21
N ALA A 76 -13.76 -0.27 -23.80
CA ALA A 76 -14.21 -1.46 -23.08
C ALA A 76 -13.18 -1.92 -22.02
N VAL A 77 -11.88 -1.86 -22.34
CA VAL A 77 -10.78 -2.13 -21.39
C VAL A 77 -10.79 -1.12 -20.25
N ARG A 78 -10.88 0.18 -20.56
CA ARG A 78 -10.95 1.24 -19.54
C ARG A 78 -12.11 1.01 -18.58
N GLY A 79 -13.33 0.79 -19.10
CA GLY A 79 -14.48 0.49 -18.24
C GLY A 79 -14.33 -0.82 -17.45
N GLY A 80 -13.54 -1.77 -17.95
CA GLY A 80 -13.15 -2.98 -17.21
C GLY A 80 -12.26 -2.66 -16.01
N LEU A 81 -11.23 -1.83 -16.22
CA LEU A 81 -10.33 -1.36 -15.18
C LEU A 81 -11.08 -0.55 -14.12
N ASP A 82 -11.95 0.38 -14.53
CA ASP A 82 -12.76 1.19 -13.61
C ASP A 82 -13.60 0.30 -12.66
N ARG A 83 -14.16 -0.80 -13.18
CA ARG A 83 -14.93 -1.77 -12.38
C ARG A 83 -14.07 -2.59 -11.43
N VAL A 84 -12.82 -2.87 -11.77
CA VAL A 84 -11.88 -3.57 -10.87
C VAL A 84 -11.43 -2.63 -9.77
N ALA A 85 -11.04 -1.42 -10.16
CA ALA A 85 -10.61 -0.39 -9.25
C ALA A 85 -11.72 -0.07 -8.23
N ARG A 86 -12.97 0.10 -8.68
CA ARG A 86 -14.13 0.31 -7.79
C ARG A 86 -14.34 -0.82 -6.79
N LEU A 87 -14.16 -2.07 -7.22
CA LEU A 87 -14.31 -3.23 -6.35
C LEU A 87 -13.26 -3.24 -5.25
N ILE A 88 -12.00 -2.93 -5.58
CA ILE A 88 -10.91 -2.81 -4.60
C ILE A 88 -11.20 -1.68 -3.61
N LEU A 89 -11.65 -0.54 -4.13
CA LEU A 89 -12.04 0.60 -3.29
C LEU A 89 -13.17 0.22 -2.33
N ASP A 90 -14.28 -0.37 -2.81
CA ASP A 90 -15.43 -0.75 -1.98
C ASP A 90 -15.04 -1.73 -0.85
N GLU A 91 -14.11 -2.65 -1.11
CA GLU A 91 -13.57 -3.55 -0.09
C GLU A 91 -12.76 -2.78 0.95
N HIS A 92 -11.88 -1.87 0.51
CA HIS A 92 -11.10 -1.02 1.41
C HIS A 92 -11.98 -0.13 2.29
N LEU A 93 -13.03 0.47 1.71
CA LEU A 93 -14.03 1.25 2.46
C LEU A 93 -14.65 0.43 3.59
N SER A 94 -15.09 -0.78 3.25
CA SER A 94 -15.79 -1.67 4.18
C SER A 94 -14.89 -2.07 5.35
N GLU A 95 -13.61 -2.36 5.08
CA GLU A 95 -12.63 -2.70 6.09
C GLU A 95 -12.26 -1.51 6.99
N CYS A 96 -12.00 -0.33 6.40
CA CYS A 96 -11.69 0.89 7.15
C CYS A 96 -12.82 1.24 8.12
N ILE A 97 -14.08 1.19 7.67
CA ILE A 97 -15.24 1.46 8.53
C ILE A 97 -15.36 0.41 9.64
N THR A 98 -15.18 -0.88 9.32
CA THR A 98 -15.25 -1.96 10.32
C THR A 98 -14.17 -1.77 11.39
N ARG A 99 -12.93 -1.50 11.00
CA ARG A 99 -11.82 -1.24 11.94
C ARG A 99 -12.04 0.03 12.77
N ALA A 100 -12.59 1.09 12.17
CA ALA A 100 -12.91 2.33 12.87
C ALA A 100 -13.92 2.09 14.01
N VAL A 101 -14.95 1.28 13.74
CA VAL A 101 -15.97 0.90 14.73
C VAL A 101 -15.38 0.01 15.82
N ASP A 102 -14.58 -0.98 15.46
CA ASP A 102 -14.05 -1.96 16.41
C ASP A 102 -12.95 -1.39 17.33
N LYS A 103 -12.07 -0.54 16.78
CA LYS A 103 -10.89 -0.01 17.49
C LYS A 103 -11.09 1.41 18.03
N GLY A 104 -12.18 2.09 17.67
CA GLY A 104 -12.46 3.48 18.08
C GLY A 104 -11.58 4.54 17.41
N ASN A 105 -10.74 4.18 16.45
CA ASN A 105 -9.77 5.07 15.80
C ASN A 105 -10.35 5.72 14.54
N ILE A 106 -11.47 6.44 14.70
CA ILE A 106 -12.25 6.97 13.57
C ILE A 106 -11.43 7.97 12.73
N GLU A 107 -10.68 8.88 13.34
CA GLU A 107 -9.90 9.87 12.58
C GLU A 107 -8.84 9.22 11.68
N VAL A 108 -8.13 8.20 12.16
CA VAL A 108 -7.06 7.52 11.40
C VAL A 108 -7.62 6.80 10.18
N GLU A 109 -8.73 6.07 10.35
CA GLU A 109 -9.35 5.33 9.24
C GLU A 109 -10.03 6.26 8.23
N VAL A 110 -10.54 7.42 8.67
CA VAL A 110 -11.07 8.46 7.77
C VAL A 110 -9.97 9.11 6.94
N GLU A 111 -8.79 9.37 7.50
CA GLU A 111 -7.65 9.89 6.73
C GLU A 111 -7.11 8.85 5.73
N ALA A 112 -7.01 7.57 6.13
CA ALA A 112 -6.66 6.49 5.22
C ALA A 112 -7.64 6.39 4.03
N LEU A 113 -8.94 6.52 4.33
CA LEU A 113 -10.01 6.58 3.33
C LEU A 113 -9.83 7.75 2.35
N LYS A 114 -9.62 8.97 2.84
CA LYS A 114 -9.38 10.15 1.97
C LYS A 114 -8.18 9.92 1.05
N ALA A 115 -7.07 9.41 1.60
CA ALA A 115 -5.87 9.13 0.84
C ALA A 115 -6.05 8.04 -0.23
N ALA A 116 -6.98 7.10 -0.04
CA ALA A 116 -7.35 6.11 -1.05
C ALA A 116 -8.20 6.73 -2.17
N LEU A 117 -9.13 7.63 -1.83
CA LEU A 117 -9.96 8.35 -2.80
C LEU A 117 -9.14 9.30 -3.67
N ASP A 118 -8.17 10.03 -3.09
CA ASP A 118 -7.32 10.98 -3.81
C ASP A 118 -6.43 10.30 -4.87
N ARG A 119 -6.10 9.02 -4.71
CA ARG A 119 -5.34 8.24 -5.70
C ARG A 119 -6.20 7.61 -6.79
N PHE A 120 -7.52 7.55 -6.56
CA PHE A 120 -8.47 6.88 -7.43
C PHE A 120 -9.09 7.84 -8.47
N ILE A 121 -9.20 9.12 -8.12
CA ILE A 121 -9.80 10.19 -8.92
C ILE A 121 -8.71 10.95 -9.68
#